data_AF-A0A2E2HGR1-F1
#
_entry.id   AF-A0A2E2HGR1-F1
#
_cell.length_a   1.000
_cell.length_b   1.000
_cell.length_c   1.000
_cell.angle_alpha   90.00
_cell.angle_beta   90.00
_cell.angle_gamma   90.00
#
_symmetry.space_group_name_H-M   'P 1'
#
loop_
_entity.id
_entity.type
_entity.pdbx_description
1 polymer ?
#
loop_
_entity_poly.entity_id
_entity_poly.type
_entity_poly.pdbx_seq_one_letter_code
_entity_poly.pdbx_strand_id
1 'polypeptide(L)'
;MVKDPSENGELKAIREQKEQPLLDAFQGSKMWFNEKYLLFETTVDIQTDAWGARITLSSIAHPTFTVSGRWDFINFGLDYLSCSMAGWSLYTNCPYPEWFE
;
A
#
# COMPACT_ATOMS: atom_id res chain seq x y z
N MET A 1 26.61 4.53 4.20
CA MET A 1 26.14 4.59 2.80
C MET A 1 25.80 6.03 2.50
N VAL A 2 26.55 6.69 1.60
CA VAL A 2 26.22 8.04 1.13
C VAL A 2 25.11 7.86 0.11
N LYS A 3 23.91 8.36 0.40
CA LYS A 3 22.79 8.34 -0.56
C LYS A 3 23.19 9.19 -1.77
N ASP A 4 23.11 8.60 -2.96
CA ASP A 4 23.40 9.30 -4.20
C ASP A 4 22.37 10.44 -4.38
N PRO A 5 22.79 11.70 -4.60
CA PRO A 5 21.88 12.81 -4.84
C PRO A 5 20.88 12.56 -5.99
N SER A 6 21.25 11.74 -6.97
CA SER A 6 20.39 11.38 -8.11
C SER A 6 19.17 10.55 -7.68
N GLU A 7 19.35 9.54 -6.82
CA GLU A 7 18.26 8.70 -6.31
C GLU A 7 17.21 9.51 -5.53
N ASN A 8 17.64 10.54 -4.81
CA ASN A 8 16.71 11.42 -4.10
C ASN A 8 15.88 12.28 -5.06
N GLY A 9 16.45 12.67 -6.20
CA GLY A 9 15.74 13.41 -7.25
C GLY A 9 14.67 12.57 -7.94
N GLU A 10 15.02 11.34 -8.30
CA GLU A 10 14.09 10.40 -8.93
C GLU A 10 12.92 10.03 -8.00
N LEU A 11 13.22 9.71 -6.73
CA LEU A 11 12.20 9.34 -5.77
C LEU A 11 11.22 10.49 -5.49
N LYS A 12 11.73 11.73 -5.45
CA LYS A 12 10.92 12.94 -5.32
C LYS A 12 9.97 13.09 -6.51
N ALA A 13 10.46 12.90 -7.74
CA ALA A 13 9.62 12.98 -8.94
C ALA A 13 8.51 11.90 -8.94
N ILE A 14 8.83 10.68 -8.51
CA ILE A 14 7.83 9.60 -8.38
C ILE A 14 6.78 9.96 -7.31
N ARG A 15 7.20 10.47 -6.16
CA ARG A 15 6.30 10.94 -5.10
C ARG A 15 5.32 11.99 -5.62
N GLU A 16 5.82 13.04 -6.28
CA GLU A 16 4.99 14.14 -6.80
C GLU A 16 3.92 13.65 -7.79
N GLN A 17 4.18 12.54 -8.50
CA GLN A 17 3.21 11.94 -9.42
C GLN A 17 2.20 11.01 -8.73
N LYS A 18 2.60 10.34 -7.63
CA LYS A 18 1.84 9.24 -7.03
C LYS A 18 1.11 9.61 -5.74
N GLU A 19 1.62 10.57 -4.97
CA GLU A 19 1.17 10.81 -3.59
C GLU A 19 -0.30 11.20 -3.51
N GLN A 20 -0.70 12.28 -4.17
CA GLN A 20 -2.09 12.74 -4.10
C GLN A 20 -3.07 11.73 -4.73
N PRO A 21 -2.81 11.14 -5.92
CA PRO A 21 -3.69 10.11 -6.49
C PRO A 21 -3.85 8.89 -5.59
N LEU A 22 -2.80 8.47 -4.89
CA LEU A 22 -2.85 7.35 -3.96
C LEU A 22 -3.74 7.68 -2.74
N LEU A 23 -3.59 8.88 -2.18
CA LEU A 23 -4.42 9.33 -1.06
C LEU A 23 -5.88 9.46 -1.47
N ASP A 24 -6.17 10.08 -2.62
CA ASP A 24 -7.53 10.28 -3.12
C ASP A 24 -8.24 8.94 -3.40
N ALA A 25 -7.51 7.94 -3.90
CA ALA A 25 -8.08 6.64 -4.25
C ALA A 25 -8.32 5.73 -3.03
N PHE A 26 -7.44 5.76 -2.03
CA PHE A 26 -7.40 4.70 -1.01
C PHE A 26 -7.48 5.17 0.44
N GLN A 27 -7.34 6.47 0.74
CA GLN A 27 -7.42 6.93 2.13
C GLN A 27 -8.81 6.65 2.73
N GLY A 28 -8.84 5.95 3.86
CA GLY A 28 -10.08 5.60 4.57
C GLY A 28 -10.95 4.55 3.89
N SER A 29 -10.50 3.98 2.77
CA SER A 29 -11.30 3.00 2.02
C SER A 29 -11.29 1.63 2.71
N LYS A 30 -12.33 0.83 2.44
CA LYS A 30 -12.35 -0.59 2.78
C LYS A 30 -11.71 -1.39 1.65
N MET A 31 -10.79 -2.27 2.00
CA MET A 31 -10.04 -3.11 1.07
C MET A 31 -9.79 -4.50 1.64
N TRP A 32 -9.46 -5.44 0.77
CA TRP A 32 -8.98 -6.77 1.10
C TRP A 32 -7.47 -6.79 1.08
N PHE A 33 -6.86 -6.97 2.24
CA PHE A 33 -5.43 -7.18 2.37
C PHE A 33 -5.06 -8.62 2.01
N ASN A 34 -4.00 -8.78 1.23
CA ASN A 34 -3.39 -10.07 0.95
C ASN A 34 -1.86 -10.00 1.13
N GLU A 35 -1.33 -10.95 1.89
CA GLU A 35 0.11 -11.25 1.93
C GLU A 35 0.29 -12.74 2.21
N LYS A 36 0.76 -13.50 1.21
CA LYS A 36 0.90 -14.96 1.29
C LYS A 36 -0.43 -15.63 1.69
N TYR A 37 -0.50 -16.16 2.92
CA TYR A 37 -1.68 -16.85 3.46
C TYR A 37 -2.56 -15.96 4.35
N LEU A 38 -2.22 -14.69 4.50
CA LEU A 38 -3.05 -13.72 5.21
C LEU A 38 -3.98 -13.05 4.21
N LEU A 39 -5.28 -13.17 4.45
CA LEU A 39 -6.33 -12.56 3.64
C LEU A 39 -7.47 -12.06 4.54
N PHE A 40 -7.72 -10.75 4.55
CA PHE A 40 -8.78 -10.18 5.38
C PHE A 40 -9.25 -8.80 4.91
N GLU A 41 -10.50 -8.44 5.23
CA GLU A 41 -11.03 -7.09 5.04
C GLU A 41 -10.47 -6.12 6.09
N THR A 42 -10.13 -4.92 5.65
CA THR A 42 -9.52 -3.86 6.47
C THR A 42 -9.96 -2.48 5.99
N THR A 43 -9.91 -1.50 6.89
CA THR A 43 -9.91 -0.06 6.55
C THR A 43 -8.47 0.45 6.47
N VAL A 44 -8.21 1.26 5.46
CA VAL A 44 -6.87 1.78 5.12
C VAL A 44 -6.67 3.19 5.68
N ASP A 45 -5.56 3.42 6.37
CA ASP A 45 -5.08 4.76 6.75
C ASP A 45 -3.65 4.95 6.24
N ILE A 46 -3.40 5.99 5.46
CA ILE A 46 -2.15 6.19 4.73
C ILE A 46 -1.44 7.44 5.25
N GLN A 47 -0.16 7.26 5.57
CA GLN A 47 0.77 8.33 5.90
C GLN A 47 1.92 8.29 4.90
N THR A 48 2.33 9.45 4.41
CA THR A 48 3.37 9.55 3.38
C THR A 48 4.54 10.41 3.83
N ASP A 49 5.72 10.10 3.33
CA ASP A 49 6.92 10.89 3.54
C ASP A 49 7.81 10.92 2.28
N ALA A 50 9.02 11.45 2.43
CA ALA A 50 9.97 11.55 1.33
C ALA A 50 10.45 10.16 0.83
N TRP A 51 10.33 9.11 1.64
CA TRP A 51 10.75 7.76 1.28
C TRP A 51 9.60 6.97 0.64
N GLY A 52 8.38 7.07 1.17
CA GLY A 52 7.28 6.23 0.69
C GLY A 52 5.96 6.45 1.40
N ALA A 53 5.16 5.39 1.45
CA ALA A 53 3.90 5.34 2.17
C ALA A 53 3.94 4.28 3.27
N ARG A 54 3.37 4.62 4.41
CA ARG A 54 3.05 3.75 5.53
C ARG A 54 1.54 3.60 5.57
N ILE A 55 1.07 2.36 5.55
CA ILE A 55 -0.35 2.03 5.48
C ILE A 55 -0.72 1.25 6.74
N THR A 56 -1.59 1.83 7.55
CA THR A 56 -2.17 1.20 8.73
C THR A 56 -3.47 0.52 8.36
N LEU A 57 -3.58 -0.76 8.71
CA LEU A 57 -4.69 -1.64 8.39
C LEU A 57 -5.45 -1.94 9.68
N SER A 58 -6.70 -1.48 9.74
CA SER A 58 -7.62 -1.72 10.85
C SER A 58 -8.69 -2.73 10.44
N SER A 59 -8.73 -3.89 11.10
CA SER A 59 -9.72 -4.93 10.89
C SER A 59 -10.42 -5.29 12.20
N ILE A 60 -11.63 -5.84 12.12
CA ILE A 60 -12.32 -6.44 13.27
C ILE A 60 -11.73 -7.83 13.58
N ALA A 61 -11.31 -8.56 12.54
CA ALA A 61 -10.86 -9.95 12.65
C ALA A 61 -9.38 -10.08 13.05
N HIS A 62 -8.58 -9.02 12.82
CA HIS A 62 -7.15 -9.03 13.06
C HIS A 62 -6.69 -7.80 13.84
N PRO A 63 -5.63 -7.91 14.66
CA PRO A 63 -4.98 -6.76 15.27
C PRO A 63 -4.57 -5.72 14.22
N THR A 64 -4.55 -4.45 14.62
CA THR A 64 -4.02 -3.39 13.77
C THR A 64 -2.60 -3.73 13.32
N PHE A 65 -2.39 -3.65 12.02
CA PHE A 65 -1.14 -4.01 11.38
C PHE A 65 -0.70 -2.89 10.44
N THR A 66 0.60 -2.78 10.17
CA THR A 66 1.15 -1.74 9.31
C THR A 66 2.03 -2.37 8.24
N VAL A 67 1.80 -1.98 6.99
CA VAL A 67 2.74 -2.20 5.90
C VAL A 67 3.34 -0.89 5.43
N SER A 68 4.45 -0.97 4.73
CA SER A 68 5.07 0.19 4.10
C SER A 68 5.65 -0.17 2.74
N GLY A 69 5.74 0.81 1.86
CA GLY A 69 6.37 0.68 0.55
C GLY A 69 7.10 1.96 0.17
N ARG A 70 8.23 1.82 -0.52
CA ARG A 70 8.96 2.95 -1.11
C ARG A 70 8.27 3.38 -2.41
N TRP A 71 8.33 4.66 -2.76
CA TRP A 71 7.59 5.22 -3.91
C TRP A 71 7.84 4.53 -5.27
N ASP A 72 9.07 4.09 -5.50
CA ASP A 72 9.50 3.34 -6.69
C ASP A 72 8.95 1.90 -6.74
N PHE A 73 8.60 1.29 -5.60
CA PHE A 73 8.04 -0.06 -5.52
C PHE A 73 6.53 -0.11 -5.30
N ILE A 74 5.91 1.01 -4.88
CA ILE A 74 4.46 1.13 -4.78
C ILE A 74 3.86 1.18 -6.19
N ASN A 75 2.88 0.32 -6.45
CA ASN A 75 2.09 0.34 -7.67
C ASN A 75 0.61 0.24 -7.33
N PHE A 76 -0.22 1.02 -8.04
CA PHE A 76 -1.66 1.04 -7.83
C PHE A 76 -2.42 1.35 -9.11
N GLY A 77 -3.66 0.86 -9.17
CA GLY A 77 -4.62 1.10 -10.24
C GLY A 77 -5.96 1.57 -9.68
N LEU A 78 -7.03 1.32 -10.43
CA LEU A 78 -8.39 1.70 -9.99
C LEU A 78 -8.90 0.85 -8.82
N ASP A 79 -8.40 -0.39 -8.70
CA ASP A 79 -8.95 -1.41 -7.82
C ASP A 79 -7.90 -2.13 -6.96
N TYR A 80 -6.62 -1.74 -7.07
CA TYR A 80 -5.54 -2.35 -6.32
C TYR A 80 -4.47 -1.36 -5.87
N LEU A 81 -3.80 -1.70 -4.77
CA LEU A 81 -2.60 -1.04 -4.23
C LEU A 81 -1.64 -2.12 -3.74
N SER A 82 -0.38 -2.11 -4.19
CA SER A 82 0.59 -3.18 -3.91
C SER A 82 2.02 -2.66 -3.81
N CYS A 83 2.91 -3.48 -3.26
CA CYS A 83 4.34 -3.22 -3.25
C CYS A 83 5.13 -4.45 -3.72
N SER A 84 5.71 -4.35 -4.91
CA SER A 84 6.32 -5.47 -5.63
C SER A 84 7.47 -6.18 -4.90
N MET A 85 8.19 -5.46 -4.04
CA MET A 85 9.32 -6.00 -3.27
C MET A 85 8.97 -6.38 -1.82
N ALA A 86 7.80 -5.96 -1.32
CA ALA A 86 7.37 -6.23 0.05
C ALA A 86 6.31 -7.34 0.13
N GLY A 87 5.68 -7.73 -0.99
CA GLY A 87 4.82 -8.91 -1.07
C GLY A 87 3.40 -8.71 -0.53
N TRP A 88 3.04 -7.49 -0.16
CA TRP A 88 1.68 -7.14 0.26
C TRP A 88 0.88 -6.49 -0.87
N SER A 89 -0.42 -6.75 -0.88
CA SER A 89 -1.40 -6.18 -1.80
C SER A 89 -2.72 -5.86 -1.08
N LEU A 90 -3.42 -4.87 -1.61
CA LEU A 90 -4.75 -4.44 -1.21
C LEU A 90 -5.63 -4.42 -2.45
N TYR A 91 -6.83 -5.00 -2.36
CA TYR A 91 -7.79 -5.08 -3.47
C TYR A 91 -9.15 -4.55 -3.02
N THR A 92 -9.90 -3.92 -3.91
CA THR A 92 -11.28 -3.50 -3.60
C THR A 92 -12.21 -4.70 -3.42
N ASN A 93 -11.95 -5.81 -4.10
CA ASN A 93 -12.67 -7.08 -4.01
C ASN A 93 -11.79 -8.18 -3.42
N CYS A 94 -12.40 -9.21 -2.82
CA CYS A 94 -11.65 -10.35 -2.30
C CYS A 94 -10.96 -11.12 -3.45
N PRO A 95 -9.61 -11.24 -3.45
CA PRO A 95 -8.88 -11.93 -4.52
C PRO A 95 -9.03 -13.46 -4.49
N TYR A 96 -9.32 -14.04 -3.32
CA TYR A 96 -9.45 -15.50 -3.14
C TYR A 96 -10.71 -15.82 -2.28
N PRO A 97 -11.92 -15.59 -2.82
CA PRO A 97 -13.16 -15.81 -2.08
C PRO A 97 -13.34 -17.27 -1.63
N GLU A 98 -12.76 -18.22 -2.36
CA GLU A 98 -12.81 -19.65 -2.08
C GLU A 98 -12.15 -20.07 -0.76
N TRP A 99 -11.39 -19.18 -0.10
CA TRP A 99 -10.80 -19.45 1.23
C TRP A 99 -11.82 -19.31 2.37
N PHE A 100 -13.00 -18.76 2.09
CA PHE A 100 -14.07 -18.54 3.06
C PHE A 100 -15.28 -19.47 2.82
N GLU A 101 -15.19 -20.38 1.83
CA GLU A 101 -16.16 -21.46 1.58
C GLU A 101 -15.86 -22.68 2.48
#